data_AF-H5XQS1-F1
#
_entry.id   AF-H5XQS1-F1
#
_cell.length_a   1.000
_cell.length_b   1.000
_cell.length_c   1.000
_cell.angle_alpha   90.00
_cell.angle_beta   90.00
_cell.angle_gamma   90.00
#
_symmetry.space_group_name_H-M   'P 1'
#
loop_
_entity.id
_entity.type
_entity.pdbx_description
1 polymer ?
#
loop_
_entity_poly.entity_id
_entity_poly.type
_entity_poly.pdbx_seq_one_letter_code
_entity_poly.pdbx_strand_id
1 'polypeptide(L)'
;MATLAGCRPLARLLAEGALTVPEGWAEGYTDALVAALHTRHPVDVAGPSWPELLAEILLLRGTPDAAPPPASDDEVCEAERRLGVALPESYRRFLAACDGLPTDVVFPRLLRVAELSPPAAEPDGPTGTVVISEPPVLRLRPTTGEVLEDDPVFGLSVHRDVRAVLEQHRRLLEASL
;
A
#
# COMPACT_ATOMS: atom_id res chain seq x y z
N MET A 1 -21.60 11.24 -17.80
CA MET A 1 -21.67 10.28 -16.68
C MET A 1 -20.94 10.89 -15.52
N ALA A 2 -21.63 11.13 -14.41
CA ALA A 2 -21.15 11.98 -13.32
C ALA A 2 -20.29 11.20 -12.31
N THR A 3 -19.10 11.74 -12.07
CA THR A 3 -18.03 11.19 -11.24
C THR A 3 -18.38 11.36 -9.75
N LEU A 4 -18.82 10.29 -9.09
CA LEU A 4 -19.10 10.27 -7.64
C LEU A 4 -17.86 10.09 -6.76
N ALA A 5 -16.66 9.95 -7.35
CA ALA A 5 -15.45 9.53 -6.66
C ALA A 5 -14.83 10.57 -5.69
N GLY A 6 -15.40 11.77 -5.53
CA GLY A 6 -14.75 12.88 -4.82
C GLY A 6 -15.43 13.41 -3.55
N CYS A 7 -16.63 12.97 -3.18
CA CYS A 7 -17.39 13.66 -2.13
C CYS A 7 -17.24 12.99 -0.75
N ARG A 8 -16.26 13.42 0.05
CA ARG A 8 -16.16 13.12 1.50
C ARG A 8 -17.51 13.26 2.26
N PRO A 9 -18.36 14.27 1.97
CA PRO A 9 -19.68 14.37 2.59
C PRO A 9 -20.61 13.18 2.27
N LEU A 10 -20.47 12.60 1.07
CA LEU A 10 -21.33 11.52 0.59
C LEU A 10 -20.94 10.17 1.20
N ALA A 11 -19.64 9.93 1.40
CA ALA A 11 -19.14 8.75 2.12
C ALA A 11 -19.64 8.72 3.58
N ARG A 12 -19.70 9.89 4.24
CA ARG A 12 -20.23 10.00 5.59
C ARG A 12 -21.74 9.74 5.65
N LEU A 13 -22.50 10.28 4.70
CA LEU A 13 -23.95 10.04 4.59
C LEU A 13 -24.29 8.57 4.29
N LEU A 14 -23.43 7.86 3.55
CA LEU A 14 -23.53 6.41 3.35
C LEU A 14 -23.29 5.63 4.65
N ALA A 15 -22.22 5.96 5.38
CA ALA A 15 -21.87 5.29 6.64
C ALA A 15 -22.93 5.52 7.74
N GLU A 16 -23.58 6.68 7.75
CA GLU A 16 -24.65 7.04 8.69
C GLU A 16 -26.03 6.46 8.28
N GLY A 17 -26.13 5.74 7.15
CA GLY A 17 -27.39 5.17 6.65
C GLY A 17 -28.42 6.22 6.22
N ALA A 18 -27.99 7.47 6.02
CA ALA A 18 -28.85 8.63 5.77
C ALA A 18 -29.29 8.76 4.29
N LEU A 19 -28.73 7.94 3.40
CA LEU A 19 -29.14 7.89 1.99
C LEU A 19 -30.32 6.93 1.82
N THR A 20 -31.53 7.48 1.79
CA THR A 20 -32.71 6.75 1.30
C THR A 20 -32.59 6.62 -0.21
N VAL A 21 -32.10 5.48 -0.69
CA VAL A 21 -32.05 5.14 -2.12
C VAL A 21 -33.40 4.57 -2.56
N PRO A 22 -33.95 4.95 -3.72
CA PRO A 22 -35.20 4.38 -4.23
C PRO A 22 -35.16 2.85 -4.31
N GLU A 23 -36.31 2.21 -4.07
CA GLU A 23 -36.46 0.76 -4.19
C GLU A 23 -36.14 0.32 -5.64
N GLY A 24 -35.15 -0.56 -5.82
CA GLY A 24 -34.62 -0.97 -7.13
C GLY A 24 -33.29 -0.32 -7.54
N TRP A 25 -32.83 0.73 -6.84
CA TRP A 25 -31.48 1.29 -7.04
C TRP A 25 -30.43 0.64 -6.14
N ALA A 26 -30.85 0.08 -5.01
CA ALA A 26 -29.96 -0.50 -4.01
C ALA A 26 -29.12 -1.67 -4.56
N GLU A 27 -29.71 -2.57 -5.35
CA GLU A 27 -28.97 -3.67 -5.99
C GLU A 27 -27.96 -3.14 -7.01
N GLY A 28 -28.37 -2.23 -7.91
CA GLY A 28 -27.47 -1.66 -8.91
C GLY A 28 -26.32 -0.83 -8.32
N TYR A 29 -26.54 -0.10 -7.22
CA TYR A 29 -25.47 0.61 -6.51
C TYR A 29 -24.56 -0.33 -5.73
N THR A 30 -25.12 -1.37 -5.10
CA THR A 30 -24.32 -2.40 -4.43
C THR A 30 -23.43 -3.09 -5.44
N ASP A 31 -23.96 -3.51 -6.58
CA ASP A 31 -23.19 -4.16 -7.65
C ASP A 31 -22.14 -3.22 -8.24
N ALA A 32 -22.49 -1.95 -8.48
CA ALA A 32 -21.53 -0.96 -8.97
C ALA A 32 -20.43 -0.66 -7.94
N LEU A 33 -20.78 -0.63 -6.65
CA LEU A 33 -19.82 -0.42 -5.56
C LEU A 33 -18.95 -1.65 -5.38
N VAL A 34 -19.51 -2.86 -5.38
CA VAL A 34 -18.79 -4.13 -5.30
C VAL A 34 -17.87 -4.28 -6.51
N ALA A 35 -18.33 -3.94 -7.72
CA ALA A 35 -17.50 -3.92 -8.92
C ALA A 35 -16.39 -2.87 -8.82
N ALA A 36 -16.68 -1.66 -8.35
CA ALA A 36 -15.68 -0.62 -8.13
C ALA A 36 -14.66 -1.03 -7.04
N LEU A 37 -15.11 -1.69 -5.98
CA LEU A 37 -14.27 -2.21 -4.91
C LEU A 37 -13.44 -3.38 -5.39
N HIS A 38 -13.97 -4.31 -6.18
CA HIS A 38 -13.18 -5.39 -6.80
C HIS A 38 -12.20 -4.88 -7.85
N THR A 39 -12.53 -3.80 -8.56
CA THR A 39 -11.58 -3.14 -9.47
C THR A 39 -10.45 -2.49 -8.68
N ARG A 40 -10.76 -1.89 -7.52
CA ARG A 40 -9.79 -1.25 -6.63
C ARG A 40 -9.00 -2.26 -5.78
N HIS A 41 -9.62 -3.39 -5.45
CA HIS A 41 -9.12 -4.45 -4.57
C HIS A 41 -9.46 -5.83 -5.18
N PRO A 42 -8.75 -6.24 -6.24
CA PRO A 42 -9.02 -7.54 -6.85
C PRO A 42 -8.72 -8.67 -5.87
N VAL A 43 -9.53 -9.72 -5.97
CA VAL A 43 -9.36 -10.95 -5.20
C VAL A 43 -8.12 -11.68 -5.70
N ASP A 44 -7.24 -12.08 -4.77
CA ASP A 44 -5.98 -12.80 -5.01
C ASP A 44 -6.18 -14.02 -5.92
N VAL A 45 -5.97 -13.86 -7.23
CA VAL A 45 -5.50 -14.96 -8.10
C VAL A 45 -4.00 -15.04 -7.84
N ALA A 46 -3.43 -16.24 -7.65
CA ALA A 46 -2.01 -16.42 -7.31
C ALA A 46 -1.11 -15.59 -8.24
N GLY A 47 -0.73 -14.41 -7.75
CA GLY A 47 -0.02 -13.40 -8.52
C GLY A 47 1.44 -13.77 -8.74
N PRO A 48 2.19 -12.93 -9.48
CA PRO A 48 3.62 -13.15 -9.69
C PRO A 48 4.37 -13.31 -8.36
N SER A 49 5.45 -14.08 -8.38
CA SER A 49 6.36 -14.16 -7.22
C SER A 49 6.92 -12.78 -6.88
N TRP A 50 7.46 -12.61 -5.67
CA TRP A 50 8.05 -11.34 -5.25
C TRP A 50 9.12 -10.81 -6.21
N PRO A 51 10.12 -11.61 -6.64
CA PRO A 51 11.10 -11.16 -7.62
C PRO A 51 10.49 -10.78 -8.98
N GLU A 52 9.51 -11.54 -9.47
CA GLU A 52 8.82 -11.25 -10.74
C GLU A 52 8.06 -9.93 -10.67
N LEU A 53 7.30 -9.70 -9.60
CA LEU A 53 6.57 -8.45 -9.38
C LEU A 53 7.51 -7.24 -9.40
N LEU A 54 8.65 -7.33 -8.72
CA LEU A 54 9.62 -6.25 -8.64
C LEU A 54 10.34 -6.03 -9.97
N ALA A 55 10.69 -7.11 -10.67
CA ALA A 55 11.29 -7.03 -12.00
C ALA A 55 10.33 -6.38 -13.02
N GLU A 56 9.05 -6.72 -12.99
CA GLU A 56 8.03 -6.07 -13.82
C GLU A 56 7.92 -4.58 -13.53
N ILE A 57 7.86 -4.18 -12.25
CA ILE A 57 7.80 -2.76 -11.86
C ILE A 57 9.03 -2.01 -12.37
N LEU A 58 10.24 -2.55 -12.17
CA LEU A 58 11.48 -1.90 -12.60
C LEU A 58 11.61 -1.83 -14.12
N LEU A 59 11.12 -2.84 -14.83
CA LEU A 59 11.03 -2.82 -16.29
C LEU A 59 10.08 -1.72 -16.78
N LEU A 60 8.88 -1.62 -16.19
CA LEU A 60 7.89 -0.59 -16.52
C LEU A 60 8.41 0.83 -16.20
N ARG A 61 9.26 0.98 -15.19
CA ARG A 61 9.97 2.23 -14.86
C ARG A 61 11.13 2.56 -15.81
N GLY A 62 11.51 1.65 -16.70
CA GLY A 62 12.68 1.79 -17.58
C GLY A 62 14.02 1.65 -16.88
N THR A 63 14.06 1.05 -15.69
CA THR A 63 15.27 0.87 -14.86
C THR A 63 15.42 -0.58 -14.37
N PRO A 64 15.48 -1.58 -15.25
CA PRO A 64 15.47 -3.00 -14.86
C PRO A 64 16.65 -3.40 -13.95
N ASP A 65 17.80 -2.74 -14.08
CA ASP A 65 19.01 -3.03 -13.31
C ASP A 65 19.16 -2.22 -12.02
N ALA A 66 18.13 -1.44 -11.65
CA ALA A 66 18.19 -0.55 -10.49
C ALA A 66 17.74 -1.19 -9.17
N ALA A 67 17.44 -2.51 -9.16
CA ALA A 67 17.05 -3.22 -7.95
C ALA A 67 18.16 -3.18 -6.89
N PRO A 68 17.90 -2.66 -5.68
CA PRO A 68 18.77 -2.88 -4.54
C PRO A 68 19.00 -4.38 -4.28
N PRO A 69 20.16 -4.76 -3.70
CA PRO A 69 20.37 -6.14 -3.27
C PRO A 69 19.32 -6.54 -2.23
N PRO A 70 18.94 -7.82 -2.17
CA PRO A 70 18.07 -8.33 -1.10
C PRO A 70 18.71 -8.15 0.29
N ALA A 71 17.87 -7.93 1.29
CA ALA A 71 18.29 -7.94 2.69
C ALA A 71 18.49 -9.39 3.17
N SER A 72 19.55 -9.62 3.94
CA SER A 72 19.77 -10.89 4.64
C SER A 72 18.86 -11.03 5.86
N ASP A 73 18.62 -12.27 6.28
CA ASP A 73 17.82 -12.56 7.48
C ASP A 73 18.42 -11.91 8.74
N ASP A 74 19.75 -11.83 8.82
CA ASP A 74 20.47 -11.20 9.94
C ASP A 74 20.23 -9.67 9.98
N GLU A 75 20.22 -9.01 8.82
CA GLU A 75 19.92 -7.57 8.71
C GLU A 75 18.48 -7.27 9.09
N VAL A 76 17.53 -8.12 8.69
CA VAL A 76 16.12 -8.02 9.07
C VAL A 76 15.97 -8.22 10.58
N CYS A 77 16.59 -9.25 11.16
CA CYS A 77 16.54 -9.49 12.59
C CYS A 77 17.14 -8.34 13.40
N GLU A 78 18.25 -7.76 12.95
CA GLU A 78 18.86 -6.60 13.60
C GLU A 78 17.95 -5.36 13.51
N ALA A 79 17.30 -5.14 12.37
CA ALA A 79 16.33 -4.06 12.25
C ALA A 79 15.12 -4.27 13.16
N GLU A 80 14.55 -5.47 13.26
CA GLU A 80 13.45 -5.76 14.19
C GLU A 80 13.84 -5.49 15.65
N ARG A 81 15.07 -5.89 16.05
CA ARG A 81 15.61 -5.55 17.38
C ARG A 81 15.69 -4.04 17.60
N ARG A 82 16.21 -3.30 16.62
CA ARG A 82 16.36 -1.84 16.66
C ARG A 82 15.02 -1.11 16.66
N LEU A 83 14.03 -1.63 15.94
CA LEU A 83 12.67 -1.09 15.87
C LEU A 83 11.85 -1.43 17.12
N GLY A 84 12.22 -2.49 17.85
CA GLY A 84 11.47 -2.98 19.01
C GLY A 84 10.16 -3.67 18.64
N VAL A 85 9.95 -3.96 17.35
CA VAL A 85 8.74 -4.61 16.80
C VAL A 85 9.15 -5.59 15.71
N ALA A 86 8.43 -6.71 15.64
CA ALA A 86 8.58 -7.66 14.53
C ALA A 86 7.95 -7.08 13.25
N LEU A 87 8.61 -7.28 12.11
CA LEU A 87 8.09 -6.88 10.83
C LEU A 87 7.09 -7.92 10.31
N PRO A 88 5.96 -7.49 9.73
CA PRO A 88 5.00 -8.36 9.08
C PRO A 88 5.66 -9.28 8.04
N GLU A 89 5.17 -10.51 7.91
CA GLU A 89 5.74 -11.51 7.00
C GLU A 89 5.81 -11.01 5.54
N SER A 90 4.75 -10.35 5.07
CA SER A 90 4.71 -9.76 3.71
C SER A 90 5.85 -8.75 3.49
N TYR A 91 6.16 -7.94 4.51
CA TYR A 91 7.26 -6.97 4.44
C TYR A 91 8.65 -7.62 4.52
N ARG A 92 8.80 -8.66 5.34
CA ARG A 92 10.04 -9.46 5.36
C ARG A 92 10.32 -10.13 4.02
N ARG A 93 9.29 -10.69 3.37
CA ARG A 93 9.42 -11.27 2.02
C ARG A 93 9.76 -10.24 0.96
N PHE A 94 9.23 -9.02 1.07
CA PHE A 94 9.64 -7.91 0.21
C PHE A 94 11.14 -7.60 0.39
N LEU A 95 11.61 -7.39 1.62
CA LEU A 95 13.02 -7.09 1.89
C LEU A 95 13.97 -8.22 1.45
N ALA A 96 13.56 -9.47 1.63
CA ALA A 96 14.30 -10.65 1.18
C ALA A 96 14.31 -10.82 -0.36
N ALA A 97 13.47 -10.09 -1.09
CA ALA A 97 13.52 -10.00 -2.53
C ALA A 97 14.27 -8.74 -3.01
N CYS A 98 14.15 -7.63 -2.28
CA CYS A 98 14.74 -6.34 -2.62
C CYS A 98 14.76 -5.42 -1.38
N ASP A 99 15.95 -5.00 -0.95
CA ASP A 99 16.09 -4.10 0.20
C ASP A 99 15.74 -2.65 -0.17
N GLY A 100 14.45 -2.33 -0.08
CA GLY A 100 13.90 -1.04 -0.50
C GLY A 100 13.62 -0.97 -2.00
N LEU A 101 13.20 0.20 -2.47
CA LEU A 101 12.84 0.40 -3.88
C LEU A 101 13.16 1.85 -4.26
N PRO A 102 13.89 2.11 -5.36
CA PRO A 102 14.19 3.47 -5.79
C PRO A 102 12.92 4.29 -6.03
N THR A 103 13.03 5.62 -5.92
CA THR A 103 11.92 6.53 -6.25
C THR A 103 11.56 6.41 -7.73
N ASP A 104 10.30 6.63 -8.03
CA ASP A 104 9.76 6.81 -9.37
C ASP A 104 8.94 8.11 -9.40
N VAL A 105 8.55 8.58 -10.59
CA VAL A 105 7.83 9.86 -10.78
C VAL A 105 6.56 9.93 -9.94
N VAL A 106 5.87 8.80 -9.77
CA VAL A 106 4.59 8.71 -9.06
C VAL A 106 4.65 7.86 -7.79
N PHE A 107 5.84 7.37 -7.41
CA PHE A 107 5.98 6.46 -6.28
C PHE A 107 7.20 6.81 -5.41
N PRO A 108 7.05 6.92 -4.08
CA PRO A 108 8.13 7.32 -3.21
C PRO A 108 9.24 6.27 -3.16
N ARG A 109 10.44 6.66 -2.74
CA ARG A 109 11.51 5.69 -2.44
C ARG A 109 11.07 4.84 -1.26
N LEU A 110 11.11 3.51 -1.38
CA LEU A 110 10.99 2.63 -0.21
C LEU A 110 12.34 2.52 0.49
N LEU A 111 12.30 2.73 1.80
CA LEU A 111 13.48 2.72 2.67
C LEU A 111 14.06 1.31 2.77
N ARG A 112 15.39 1.26 2.86
CA ARG A 112 16.12 0.04 3.21
C ARG A 112 15.83 -0.36 4.65
N VAL A 113 16.06 -1.63 4.96
CA VAL A 113 15.92 -2.22 6.29
C VAL A 113 16.75 -1.46 7.33
N ALA A 114 17.94 -0.99 6.95
CA ALA A 114 18.81 -0.17 7.80
C ALA A 114 18.30 1.25 8.04
N GLU A 115 17.47 1.79 7.15
CA GLU A 115 16.93 3.16 7.19
C GLU A 115 15.61 3.26 7.96
N LEU A 116 14.95 2.13 8.25
CA LEU A 116 13.69 2.10 9.02
C LEU A 116 13.89 2.73 10.40
N SER A 117 12.96 3.58 10.82
CA SER A 117 13.00 4.23 12.13
C SER A 117 11.99 3.64 13.09
N PRO A 118 12.28 3.64 14.41
CA PRO A 118 11.36 3.12 15.42
C PRO A 118 9.97 3.74 15.28
N PRO A 119 8.92 2.97 15.58
CA PRO A 119 7.56 3.46 15.43
C PRO A 119 7.33 4.71 16.30
N ALA A 120 6.91 5.80 15.67
CA ALA A 120 6.50 6.99 16.40
C ALA A 120 5.16 6.72 17.08
N ALA A 121 4.99 7.21 18.32
CA ALA A 121 3.71 7.15 19.00
C ALA A 121 2.67 7.95 18.18
N GLU A 122 1.57 7.30 17.80
CA GLU A 122 0.45 8.04 17.21
C GLU A 122 -0.26 8.84 18.32
N PRO A 123 -0.73 10.06 18.02
CA PRO A 123 -1.41 10.89 19.01
C PRO A 123 -2.69 10.25 19.59
N ASP A 124 -3.31 9.28 18.88
CA ASP A 124 -4.62 8.70 19.22
C ASP A 124 -4.64 7.17 19.42
N GLY A 125 -3.51 6.48 19.63
CA GLY A 125 -3.57 5.02 19.84
C GLY A 125 -2.29 4.30 20.26
N PRO A 126 -2.40 3.05 20.76
CA PRO A 126 -1.29 2.30 21.36
C PRO A 126 -0.32 1.68 20.34
N THR A 127 -0.59 1.77 19.04
CA THR A 127 0.17 1.05 18.01
C THR A 127 0.92 2.05 17.13
N GLY A 128 2.22 2.23 17.40
CA GLY A 128 3.06 3.08 16.57
C GLY A 128 3.31 2.46 15.18
N THR A 129 3.41 3.31 14.17
CA THR A 129 3.66 2.92 12.77
C THR A 129 5.12 3.12 12.40
N VAL A 130 5.68 2.24 11.56
CA VAL A 130 7.04 2.38 11.02
C VAL A 130 6.97 3.11 9.68
N VAL A 131 7.69 4.21 9.52
CA VAL A 131 7.82 4.89 8.22
C VAL A 131 8.65 4.02 7.28
N ILE A 132 8.13 3.72 6.10
CA ILE A 132 8.77 2.82 5.12
C ILE A 132 9.12 3.52 3.80
N SER A 133 8.86 4.82 3.68
CA SER A 133 9.16 5.58 2.46
C SER A 133 9.77 6.95 2.70
N GLU A 134 10.41 7.46 1.66
CA GLU A 134 10.87 8.84 1.52
C GLU A 134 10.32 9.44 0.22
N PRO A 135 9.48 10.51 0.28
CA PRO A 135 8.96 11.19 1.48
C PRO A 135 8.13 10.26 2.39
N PRO A 136 7.86 10.63 3.67
CA PRO A 136 7.25 9.77 4.69
C PRO A 136 5.72 9.61 4.53
N VAL A 137 5.29 9.29 3.31
CA VAL A 137 3.89 9.11 2.91
C VAL A 137 3.40 7.68 3.13
N LEU A 138 4.29 6.68 3.16
CA LEU A 138 3.95 5.29 3.48
C LEU A 138 4.39 4.91 4.90
N ARG A 139 3.45 4.35 5.67
CA ARG A 139 3.69 3.86 7.04
C ARG A 139 3.13 2.46 7.21
N LEU A 140 3.95 1.56 7.73
CA LEU A 140 3.60 0.18 8.03
C LEU A 140 3.06 0.05 9.46
N ARG A 141 1.95 -0.64 9.64
CA ARG A 141 1.45 -1.08 10.95
C ARG A 141 2.02 -2.47 11.26
N PRO A 142 2.98 -2.61 12.19
CA PRO A 142 3.63 -3.90 12.45
C PRO A 142 2.66 -4.98 12.94
N THR A 143 1.58 -4.59 13.63
CA THR A 143 0.62 -5.53 14.22
C THR A 143 -0.34 -6.14 13.20
N THR A 144 -0.72 -5.38 12.16
CA THR A 144 -1.72 -5.82 11.16
C THR A 144 -1.09 -6.17 9.82
N GLY A 145 0.10 -5.63 9.53
CA GLY A 145 0.70 -5.70 8.20
C GLY A 145 0.22 -4.64 7.23
N GLU A 146 -0.78 -3.85 7.61
CA GLU A 146 -1.36 -2.82 6.75
C GLU A 146 -0.37 -1.70 6.45
N VAL A 147 -0.47 -1.14 5.24
CA VAL A 147 0.29 0.03 4.84
C VAL A 147 -0.66 1.21 4.69
N LEU A 148 -0.37 2.27 5.44
CA LEU A 148 -1.03 3.56 5.35
C LEU A 148 -0.32 4.43 4.33
N GLU A 149 -1.07 4.98 3.40
CA GLU A 149 -0.59 5.93 2.40
C GLU A 149 -1.26 7.29 2.60
N ASP A 150 -0.46 8.30 2.94
CA ASP A 150 -0.91 9.67 3.11
C ASP A 150 -0.69 10.45 1.79
N ASP A 151 -1.73 10.51 0.97
CA ASP A 151 -1.72 11.28 -0.26
C ASP A 151 -2.24 12.71 0.01
N PRO A 152 -1.51 13.77 -0.37
CA PRO A 152 -1.91 15.15 -0.07
C PRO A 152 -3.21 15.59 -0.79
N VAL A 153 -3.58 14.92 -1.87
CA VAL A 153 -4.77 15.21 -2.70
C VAL A 153 -5.95 14.33 -2.28
N PHE A 154 -5.74 13.02 -2.13
CA PHE A 154 -6.78 12.03 -1.88
C PHE A 154 -6.97 11.68 -0.39
N GLY A 155 -6.01 12.06 0.47
CA GLY A 155 -5.98 11.75 1.89
C GLY A 155 -5.48 10.33 2.16
N LEU A 156 -5.81 9.83 3.36
CA LEU A 156 -5.34 8.54 3.84
C LEU A 156 -5.98 7.36 3.09
N SER A 157 -5.15 6.52 2.47
CA SER A 157 -5.52 5.20 1.96
C SER A 157 -4.92 4.11 2.82
N VAL A 158 -5.63 2.98 2.95
CA VAL A 158 -5.19 1.81 3.70
C VAL A 158 -5.07 0.63 2.76
N HIS A 159 -3.89 0.06 2.70
CA HIS A 159 -3.57 -1.14 1.93
C HIS A 159 -3.45 -2.33 2.87
N ARG A 160 -3.89 -3.49 2.39
CA ARG A 160 -3.83 -4.74 3.16
C ARG A 160 -2.40 -5.07 3.60
N ASP A 161 -1.43 -4.88 2.71
CA ASP A 161 -0.01 -5.07 2.95
C ASP A 161 0.85 -4.35 1.90
N VAL A 162 2.18 -4.48 2.00
CA VAL A 162 3.12 -3.87 1.05
C VAL A 162 3.00 -4.46 -0.36
N ARG A 163 2.51 -5.70 -0.49
CA ARG A 163 2.28 -6.30 -1.79
C ARG A 163 1.16 -5.58 -2.53
N ALA A 164 0.05 -5.31 -1.85
CA ALA A 164 -1.07 -4.57 -2.41
C ALA A 164 -0.65 -3.18 -2.92
N VAL A 165 0.24 -2.49 -2.19
CA VAL A 165 0.81 -1.20 -2.61
C VAL A 165 1.59 -1.34 -3.93
N LEU A 166 2.46 -2.35 -4.03
CA LEU A 166 3.30 -2.57 -5.21
C LEU A 166 2.48 -3.04 -6.42
N GLU A 167 1.48 -3.89 -6.22
CA GLU A 167 0.56 -4.31 -7.27
C GLU A 167 -0.28 -3.13 -7.80
N GLN A 168 -0.75 -2.25 -6.91
CA GLN A 168 -1.42 -1.02 -7.32
C GLN A 168 -0.48 -0.13 -8.13
N HIS A 169 0.77 0.06 -7.67
CA HIS A 169 1.77 0.83 -8.42
C HIS A 169 2.01 0.26 -9.82
N ARG A 170 2.19 -1.06 -9.93
CA ARG A 170 2.35 -1.76 -11.20
C ARG A 170 1.19 -1.48 -12.16
N ARG A 171 -0.06 -1.56 -11.69
CA ARG A 171 -1.24 -1.27 -12.52
C ARG A 171 -1.30 0.18 -12.99
N LEU A 172 -0.87 1.12 -12.16
CA LEU A 172 -0.79 2.53 -12.54
C LEU A 172 0.26 2.76 -13.64
N LEU A 173 1.41 2.09 -13.55
CA LEU A 173 2.42 2.11 -14.60
C LEU A 173 1.90 1.48 -15.91
N GLU A 174 1.27 0.32 -15.83
CA GLU A 174 0.66 -0.35 -17.00
C GLU A 174 -0.38 0.53 -17.71
N ALA A 175 -1.21 1.25 -16.95
CA ALA A 175 -2.22 2.16 -17.50
C ALA A 175 -1.64 3.47 -18.07
N SER A 176 -0.36 3.76 -17.79
CA SER A 176 0.33 4.98 -18.24
C SER A 176 1.21 4.76 -19.48
N LEU A 177 1.30 3.51 -19.97
CA LEU A 177 1.92 3.15 -21.25
C LEU A 177 0.99 3.45 -22.43
#